data_AF-A0AAU1GNS8-F1
#
_entry.id   AF-A0AAU1GNS8-F1
#
_cell.length_a   1.000
_cell.length_b   1.000
_cell.length_c   1.000
_cell.angle_alpha   90.00
_cell.angle_beta   90.00
_cell.angle_gamma   90.00
#
_symmetry.space_group_name_H-M   'P 1'
#
loop_
_entity.id
_entity.type
_entity.pdbx_description
1 polymer ?
#
loop_
_entity_poly.entity_id
_entity_poly.type
_entity_poly.pdbx_seq_one_letter_code
_entity_poly.pdbx_strand_id
1 'polypeptide(L)'
;MNTARKSGKIPRTQELYAYRTHRGYEIKLADIPAWRLAELTPLPVPARLTKPHSLVAALQQRPQPMGLTKSIQGRALRIIQALIIATESQGHKAALGTTQGAPPPRRRRSAPPHFTITAQGESVGFLVLQEQDRSEHIPTDKELADAKKHSWMRIAHFDYTPSNRLRFILRGGSPHRASEWADVPDRPLEDQLAEIAQEVDLRGKAAEHKRLADQQAREAQQRRWETAMEEARTAYAYAYRVKHLEEQADAWHQTKRLTGYVTAVRDHATSLPPGQERTEIEAWLAFTDARLQHLTESAAAPKLPTPPKPSADDLKPFLGHWSPYGPRAY
;
A
#
# COMPACT_ATOMS: atom_id res chain seq x y z
N MET A 1 -21.36 -18.64 8.68
CA MET A 1 -21.01 -19.05 7.30
C MET A 1 -21.12 -20.55 7.09
N ASN A 2 -20.44 -21.39 7.88
CA ASN A 2 -20.45 -22.85 7.71
C ASN A 2 -21.86 -23.48 7.81
N THR A 3 -22.76 -22.88 8.61
CA THR A 3 -24.16 -23.30 8.77
C THR A 3 -25.05 -23.06 7.54
N ALA A 4 -24.77 -22.02 6.75
CA ALA A 4 -25.56 -21.68 5.54
C ALA A 4 -25.23 -22.62 4.37
N ARG A 5 -23.96 -23.04 4.25
CA ARG A 5 -23.53 -24.04 3.28
C ARG A 5 -24.01 -25.45 3.64
N LYS A 6 -23.94 -25.82 4.94
CA LYS A 6 -24.49 -27.10 5.45
C LYS A 6 -26.00 -27.22 5.29
N SER A 7 -26.74 -26.12 5.23
CA SER A 7 -28.20 -26.11 5.01
C SER A 7 -28.61 -26.05 3.53
N GLY A 8 -27.66 -26.15 2.58
CA GLY A 8 -27.94 -26.22 1.14
C GLY A 8 -28.38 -24.91 0.49
N LYS A 9 -28.36 -23.79 1.21
CA LYS A 9 -28.88 -22.49 0.74
C LYS A 9 -27.91 -21.68 -0.12
N ILE A 10 -26.72 -22.20 -0.38
CA ILE A 10 -25.68 -21.57 -1.19
C ILE A 10 -25.35 -22.53 -2.34
N PRO A 11 -25.55 -22.15 -3.62
CA PRO A 11 -25.17 -22.97 -4.76
C PRO A 11 -23.70 -23.40 -4.69
N ARG A 12 -23.38 -24.61 -5.17
CA ARG A 12 -21.99 -25.13 -5.13
C ARG A 12 -21.00 -24.27 -5.91
N THR A 13 -21.49 -23.45 -6.84
CA THR A 13 -20.72 -22.52 -7.67
C THR A 13 -20.58 -21.13 -7.07
N GLN A 14 -21.12 -20.87 -5.86
CA GLN A 14 -21.13 -19.55 -5.25
C GLN A 14 -20.58 -19.57 -3.82
N GLU A 15 -19.94 -18.49 -3.43
CA GLU A 15 -19.44 -18.25 -2.08
C GLU A 15 -20.04 -16.96 -1.52
N LEU A 16 -20.42 -17.04 -0.25
CA LEU A 16 -20.94 -15.91 0.49
C LEU A 16 -19.75 -15.11 1.04
N TYR A 17 -19.75 -13.81 0.92
CA TYR A 17 -18.80 -12.89 1.52
C TYR A 17 -19.56 -11.97 2.46
N ALA A 18 -19.11 -11.86 3.71
CA ALA A 18 -19.66 -10.92 4.66
C ALA A 18 -18.57 -9.93 5.05
N TYR A 19 -18.84 -8.64 4.91
CA TYR A 19 -17.91 -7.61 5.31
C TYR A 19 -18.63 -6.45 5.99
N ARG A 20 -17.90 -5.84 6.92
CA ARG A 20 -18.37 -4.68 7.66
C ARG A 20 -18.04 -3.45 6.82
N THR A 21 -19.05 -2.65 6.53
CA THR A 21 -18.91 -1.36 5.85
C THR A 21 -19.14 -0.22 6.85
N HIS A 22 -18.76 0.99 6.46
CA HIS A 22 -19.11 2.21 7.19
C HIS A 22 -20.63 2.40 7.42
N ARG A 23 -21.48 1.74 6.61
CA ARG A 23 -22.96 1.81 6.68
C ARG A 23 -23.62 0.58 7.34
N GLY A 24 -22.83 -0.38 7.83
CA GLY A 24 -23.36 -1.58 8.50
C GLY A 24 -22.69 -2.87 8.06
N TYR A 25 -23.47 -3.94 7.88
CA TYR A 25 -22.99 -5.23 7.39
C TYR A 25 -23.55 -5.51 6.00
N GLU A 26 -22.68 -5.84 5.06
CA GLU A 26 -23.06 -6.25 3.71
C GLU A 26 -22.71 -7.73 3.52
N ILE A 27 -23.65 -8.48 2.97
CA ILE A 27 -23.48 -9.88 2.60
C ILE A 27 -23.63 -9.96 1.09
N LYS A 28 -22.59 -10.44 0.41
CA LYS A 28 -22.58 -10.69 -1.04
C LYS A 28 -22.52 -12.18 -1.31
N LEU A 29 -23.20 -12.60 -2.37
CA LEU A 29 -23.03 -13.91 -2.97
C LEU A 29 -22.25 -13.68 -4.26
N ALA A 30 -21.10 -14.33 -4.41
CA ALA A 30 -20.23 -14.17 -5.56
C ALA A 30 -19.90 -15.54 -6.16
N ASP A 31 -19.73 -15.59 -7.48
CA ASP A 31 -19.37 -16.82 -8.16
C ASP A 31 -17.95 -17.26 -7.75
N ILE A 32 -17.82 -18.56 -7.50
CA ILE A 32 -16.55 -19.20 -7.22
C ILE A 32 -15.75 -19.22 -8.52
N PRO A 33 -14.52 -18.69 -8.53
CA PRO A 33 -13.68 -18.74 -9.72
C PRO A 33 -13.49 -20.16 -10.24
N ALA A 34 -13.50 -20.34 -11.57
CA ALA A 34 -13.38 -21.65 -12.20
C ALA A 34 -12.16 -22.45 -11.71
N TRP A 35 -11.03 -21.79 -11.48
CA TRP A 35 -9.81 -22.43 -10.96
C TRP A 35 -10.00 -23.07 -9.58
N ARG A 36 -10.98 -22.60 -8.78
CA ARG A 36 -11.24 -23.15 -7.45
C ARG A 36 -12.10 -24.42 -7.52
N LEU A 37 -12.94 -24.52 -8.54
CA LEU A 37 -13.80 -25.68 -8.82
C LEU A 37 -13.10 -26.77 -9.62
N ALA A 38 -11.97 -26.44 -10.28
CA ALA A 38 -11.17 -27.39 -11.03
C ALA A 38 -10.59 -28.47 -10.11
N GLU A 39 -10.71 -29.73 -10.53
CA GLU A 39 -10.02 -30.85 -9.90
C GLU A 39 -8.52 -30.74 -10.18
N LEU A 40 -7.71 -30.79 -9.12
CA LEU A 40 -6.27 -30.73 -9.23
C LEU A 40 -5.69 -32.14 -9.24
N THR A 41 -4.73 -32.38 -10.14
CA THR A 41 -3.98 -33.63 -10.15
C THR A 41 -3.28 -33.83 -8.80
N PRO A 42 -3.53 -34.95 -8.09
CA PRO A 42 -2.89 -35.21 -6.80
C PRO A 42 -1.36 -35.25 -6.91
N LEU A 43 -0.67 -34.69 -5.91
CA LEU A 43 0.79 -34.73 -5.86
C LEU A 43 1.27 -36.03 -5.21
N PRO A 44 2.08 -36.86 -5.89
CA PRO A 44 2.51 -38.13 -5.34
C PRO A 44 3.48 -37.92 -4.18
N VAL A 45 3.10 -38.42 -2.99
CA VAL A 45 3.96 -38.40 -1.82
C VAL A 45 4.79 -39.68 -1.77
N PRO A 46 6.13 -39.59 -1.73
CA PRO A 46 6.96 -40.79 -1.69
C PRO A 46 6.68 -41.60 -0.42
N ALA A 47 6.67 -42.93 -0.54
CA ALA A 47 6.49 -43.81 0.62
C ALA A 47 7.69 -43.74 1.59
N ARG A 48 8.90 -43.49 1.07
CA ARG A 48 10.16 -43.39 1.82
C ARG A 48 11.06 -42.29 1.27
N LEU A 49 11.90 -41.69 2.12
CA LEU A 49 12.88 -40.67 1.72
C LEU A 49 14.23 -41.33 1.40
N THR A 50 14.37 -41.85 0.19
CA THR A 50 15.62 -42.49 -0.27
C THR A 50 16.68 -41.48 -0.71
N LYS A 51 16.25 -40.42 -1.40
CA LYS A 51 17.10 -39.28 -1.82
C LYS A 51 16.41 -37.98 -1.41
N PRO A 52 16.56 -37.54 -0.15
CA PRO A 52 15.91 -36.32 0.31
C PRO A 52 16.46 -35.11 -0.44
N HIS A 53 15.57 -34.17 -0.75
CA HIS A 53 15.91 -32.85 -1.26
C HIS A 53 16.84 -32.15 -0.25
N SER A 54 17.75 -31.30 -0.71
CA SER A 54 18.75 -30.64 0.16
C SER A 54 18.11 -29.91 1.34
N LEU A 55 16.98 -29.22 1.10
CA LEU A 55 16.19 -28.57 2.15
C LEU A 55 15.61 -29.56 3.16
N VAL A 56 15.08 -30.70 2.67
CA VAL A 56 14.51 -31.75 3.53
C VAL A 56 15.59 -32.42 4.37
N ALA A 57 16.77 -32.66 3.80
CA ALA A 57 17.94 -33.15 4.52
C ALA A 57 18.38 -32.14 5.60
N ALA A 58 18.40 -30.84 5.28
CA ALA A 58 18.72 -29.79 6.25
C ALA A 58 17.69 -29.72 7.40
N LEU A 59 16.40 -29.90 7.10
CA LEU A 59 15.36 -29.99 8.13
C LEU A 59 15.54 -31.24 9.02
N GLN A 60 15.93 -32.38 8.43
CA GLN A 60 16.17 -33.63 9.15
C GLN A 60 17.31 -33.54 10.16
N GLN A 61 18.37 -32.79 9.82
CA GLN A 61 19.58 -32.66 10.66
C GLN A 61 19.37 -31.77 11.90
N ARG A 62 18.21 -31.12 12.05
CA ARG A 62 17.92 -30.27 13.20
C ARG A 62 17.75 -31.14 14.46
N PRO A 63 18.17 -30.70 15.66
CA PRO A 63 18.05 -31.50 16.88
C PRO A 63 16.60 -31.91 17.21
N GLN A 64 15.63 -31.03 16.92
CA GLN A 64 14.21 -31.31 17.07
C GLN A 64 13.43 -30.79 15.85
N PRO A 65 13.39 -31.53 14.73
CA PRO A 65 12.85 -31.05 13.47
C PRO A 65 11.40 -30.58 13.60
N MET A 66 11.20 -29.27 13.51
CA MET A 66 9.90 -28.60 13.60
C MET A 66 9.16 -28.85 14.93
N GLY A 67 9.85 -29.36 15.96
CA GLY A 67 9.23 -29.72 17.24
C GLY A 67 8.33 -30.94 17.18
N LEU A 68 8.43 -31.76 16.13
CA LEU A 68 7.58 -32.93 15.93
C LEU A 68 8.08 -34.13 16.73
N THR A 69 7.15 -34.98 17.15
CA THR A 69 7.47 -36.31 17.69
C THR A 69 7.99 -37.25 16.59
N LYS A 70 8.74 -38.29 16.99
CA LYS A 70 9.34 -39.26 16.05
C LYS A 70 8.31 -39.99 15.19
N SER A 71 7.09 -40.22 15.69
CA SER A 71 6.04 -40.94 14.98
C SER A 71 5.56 -40.23 13.71
N ILE A 72 5.58 -38.89 13.71
CA ILE A 72 5.01 -38.08 12.62
C ILE A 72 6.07 -37.39 11.76
N GLN A 73 7.30 -37.25 12.27
CA GLN A 73 8.38 -36.55 11.59
C GLN A 73 8.65 -37.10 10.17
N GLY A 74 8.71 -38.43 10.01
CA GLY A 74 8.94 -39.06 8.70
C GLY A 74 7.83 -38.76 7.69
N ARG A 75 6.57 -38.66 8.15
CA ARG A 75 5.43 -38.28 7.30
C ARG A 75 5.52 -36.81 6.89
N ALA A 76 5.78 -35.90 7.84
CA ALA A 76 5.91 -34.48 7.55
C ALA A 76 6.99 -34.20 6.50
N LEU A 77 8.16 -34.83 6.62
CA LEU A 77 9.26 -34.65 5.68
C LEU A 77 8.95 -35.16 4.26
N ARG A 78 8.16 -36.25 4.13
CA ARG A 78 7.70 -36.77 2.82
C ARG A 78 6.71 -35.83 2.15
N ILE A 79 5.79 -35.24 2.93
CA ILE A 79 4.85 -34.22 2.44
C ILE A 79 5.61 -32.97 1.97
N ILE A 80 6.58 -32.50 2.77
CA ILE A 80 7.42 -31.35 2.41
C ILE A 80 8.25 -31.63 1.14
N GLN A 81 8.85 -32.82 1.02
CA GLN A 81 9.57 -33.24 -0.19
C GLN A 81 8.69 -33.15 -1.44
N ALA A 82 7.48 -33.73 -1.39
CA ALA A 82 6.57 -33.73 -2.53
C ALA A 82 6.15 -32.31 -2.92
N LEU A 83 5.85 -31.46 -1.94
CA LEU A 83 5.49 -30.07 -2.16
C LEU A 83 6.63 -29.26 -2.80
N ILE A 84 7.86 -29.43 -2.31
CA ILE A 84 9.03 -28.72 -2.85
C ILE A 84 9.30 -29.15 -4.28
N ILE A 85 9.35 -30.46 -4.57
CA ILE A 85 9.59 -30.96 -5.93
C ILE A 85 8.51 -30.44 -6.89
N ALA A 86 7.24 -30.47 -6.47
CA ALA A 86 6.15 -30.00 -7.32
C ALA A 86 6.25 -28.50 -7.62
N THR A 87 6.54 -27.68 -6.61
CA THR A 87 6.65 -26.23 -6.79
C THR A 87 7.92 -25.83 -7.54
N GLU A 88 9.05 -26.50 -7.32
CA GLU A 88 10.28 -26.28 -8.09
C GLU A 88 10.13 -26.69 -9.56
N SER A 89 9.34 -27.73 -9.86
CA SER A 89 9.01 -28.09 -11.25
C SER A 89 8.24 -26.99 -11.99
N GLN A 90 7.59 -26.08 -11.24
CA GLN A 90 6.90 -24.89 -11.74
C GLN A 90 7.82 -23.64 -11.74
N GLY A 91 9.11 -23.80 -11.46
CA GLY A 91 10.10 -22.71 -11.44
C GLY A 91 10.13 -21.91 -10.14
N HIS A 92 9.44 -22.36 -9.09
CA HIS A 92 9.51 -21.73 -7.76
C HIS A 92 10.81 -22.11 -7.05
N LYS A 93 11.20 -21.35 -6.02
CA LYS A 93 12.43 -21.60 -5.25
C LYS A 93 12.12 -21.87 -3.79
N ALA A 94 12.57 -23.00 -3.27
CA ALA A 94 12.44 -23.32 -1.86
C ALA A 94 13.69 -22.90 -1.07
N ALA A 95 13.53 -22.41 0.16
CA ALA A 95 14.62 -22.05 1.05
C ALA A 95 14.33 -22.41 2.50
N LEU A 96 15.39 -22.68 3.27
CA LEU A 96 15.28 -23.03 4.68
C LEU A 96 14.86 -21.80 5.50
N GLY A 97 13.90 -21.97 6.39
CA GLY A 97 13.46 -20.93 7.32
C GLY A 97 14.26 -20.95 8.62
N THR A 98 14.14 -19.90 9.43
CA THR A 98 14.96 -19.72 10.63
C THR A 98 14.40 -20.44 11.86
N THR A 99 13.10 -20.73 11.90
CA THR A 99 12.49 -21.44 13.03
C THR A 99 12.86 -22.91 12.98
N GLN A 100 13.41 -23.43 14.08
CA GLN A 100 13.92 -24.80 14.21
C GLN A 100 12.86 -25.79 14.72
N GLY A 101 12.10 -25.37 15.73
CA GLY A 101 11.10 -26.19 16.42
C GLY A 101 9.71 -25.54 16.49
N ALA A 102 8.76 -26.20 17.13
CA ALA A 102 7.38 -25.73 17.22
C ALA A 102 7.28 -24.47 18.11
N PRO A 103 6.88 -23.31 17.56
CA PRO A 103 6.71 -22.10 18.36
C PRO A 103 5.51 -22.22 19.31
N PRO A 104 5.56 -21.54 20.47
CA PRO A 104 4.45 -21.54 21.43
C PRO A 104 3.14 -21.07 20.76
N PRO A 105 1.97 -21.60 21.16
CA PRO A 105 0.69 -21.29 20.52
C PRO A 105 0.43 -19.79 20.33
N ARG A 106 0.71 -18.98 21.36
CA ARG A 106 0.51 -17.51 21.33
C ARG A 106 1.45 -16.78 20.36
N ARG A 107 2.61 -17.37 20.04
CA ARG A 107 3.60 -16.79 19.12
C ARG A 107 3.56 -17.41 17.74
N ARG A 108 2.73 -18.44 17.51
CA ARG A 108 2.63 -19.10 16.20
C ARG A 108 2.48 -18.07 15.10
N ARG A 109 1.53 -17.13 15.20
CA ARG A 109 1.22 -16.10 14.18
C ARG A 109 2.34 -15.13 13.79
N SER A 110 3.35 -14.94 14.64
CA SER A 110 4.51 -14.08 14.34
C SER A 110 5.83 -14.84 14.24
N ALA A 111 5.82 -16.15 14.52
CA ALA A 111 7.00 -16.98 14.44
C ALA A 111 7.54 -17.06 13.00
N PRO A 112 8.86 -17.04 12.80
CA PRO A 112 9.44 -17.33 11.49
C PRO A 112 8.99 -18.71 10.95
N PRO A 113 9.08 -18.92 9.63
CA PRO A 113 8.71 -20.21 9.04
C PRO A 113 9.82 -21.27 9.25
N HIS A 114 9.47 -22.54 9.08
CA HIS A 114 10.45 -23.64 9.00
C HIS A 114 11.12 -23.69 7.62
N PHE A 115 10.37 -23.35 6.56
CA PHE A 115 10.86 -23.20 5.20
C PHE A 115 9.98 -22.22 4.41
N THR A 116 10.47 -21.70 3.31
CA THR A 116 9.75 -20.79 2.41
C THR A 116 9.74 -21.33 0.99
N ILE A 117 8.71 -21.01 0.22
CA ILE A 117 8.67 -21.21 -1.24
C ILE A 117 8.38 -19.85 -1.87
N THR A 118 9.24 -19.40 -2.78
CA THR A 118 9.12 -18.11 -3.46
C THR A 118 8.58 -18.31 -4.88
N ALA A 119 7.45 -17.68 -5.20
CA ALA A 119 6.80 -17.68 -6.50
C ALA A 119 6.62 -16.24 -7.00
N GLN A 120 7.10 -15.95 -8.22
CA GLN A 120 7.08 -14.62 -8.85
C GLN A 120 7.57 -13.47 -7.93
N GLY A 121 8.53 -13.75 -7.04
CA GLY A 121 9.09 -12.77 -6.09
C GLY A 121 8.32 -12.64 -4.76
N GLU A 122 7.17 -13.30 -4.61
CA GLU A 122 6.46 -13.41 -3.34
C GLU A 122 6.97 -14.63 -2.56
N SER A 123 7.41 -14.41 -1.32
CA SER A 123 7.90 -15.48 -0.44
C SER A 123 6.79 -16.00 0.45
N VAL A 124 6.39 -17.26 0.25
CA VAL A 124 5.39 -17.94 1.07
C VAL A 124 6.09 -18.78 2.15
N GLY A 125 5.96 -18.39 3.42
CA GLY A 125 6.53 -19.08 4.56
C GLY A 125 5.62 -20.17 5.12
N PHE A 126 6.19 -21.33 5.41
CA PHE A 126 5.52 -22.51 5.93
C PHE A 126 5.92 -22.79 7.37
N LEU A 127 4.94 -22.80 8.28
CA LEU A 127 5.07 -23.34 9.62
C LEU A 127 4.36 -24.70 9.67
N VAL A 128 5.01 -25.70 10.26
CA VAL A 128 4.58 -27.10 10.29
C VAL A 128 4.45 -27.48 11.74
N LEU A 129 3.27 -27.94 12.13
CA LEU A 129 2.92 -28.17 13.53
C LEU A 129 2.31 -29.55 13.68
N GLN A 130 2.60 -30.19 14.82
CA GLN A 130 1.84 -31.35 15.28
C GLN A 130 0.65 -30.85 16.10
N GLU A 131 -0.54 -31.34 15.77
CA GLU A 131 -1.74 -31.08 16.56
C GLU A 131 -1.69 -31.86 17.87
N GLN A 132 -2.38 -31.34 18.88
CA GLN A 132 -2.53 -32.00 20.17
C GLN A 132 -3.99 -32.41 20.37
N ASP A 133 -4.19 -33.59 20.91
CA ASP A 133 -5.48 -34.00 21.45
C ASP A 133 -5.62 -33.43 22.86
N ARG A 134 -6.81 -32.93 23.16
CA ARG A 134 -7.16 -32.33 24.44
C ARG A 134 -8.08 -33.29 25.19
N SER A 135 -7.64 -33.81 26.32
CA SER A 135 -8.45 -34.60 27.23
C SER A 135 -8.66 -33.85 28.55
N GLU A 136 -9.78 -34.09 29.22
CA GLU A 136 -10.00 -33.57 30.57
C GLU A 136 -8.92 -34.11 31.50
N HIS A 137 -8.26 -33.21 32.23
CA HIS A 137 -7.21 -33.58 33.16
C HIS A 137 -7.84 -34.19 34.40
N ILE A 138 -7.34 -35.34 34.82
CA ILE A 138 -7.76 -36.00 36.05
C ILE A 138 -6.72 -35.62 37.12
N PRO A 139 -7.06 -34.73 38.08
CA PRO A 139 -6.12 -34.29 39.11
C PRO A 139 -5.59 -35.46 39.92
N THR A 140 -4.28 -35.50 40.12
CA THR A 140 -3.66 -36.46 41.04
C THR A 140 -3.89 -36.06 42.50
N ASP A 141 -3.87 -37.04 43.41
CA ASP A 141 -4.02 -36.78 44.86
C ASP A 141 -2.99 -35.76 45.38
N LYS A 142 -1.79 -35.77 44.79
CA LYS A 142 -0.73 -34.82 45.09
C LYS A 142 -1.10 -33.41 44.64
N GLU A 143 -1.61 -33.23 43.43
CA GLU A 143 -2.04 -31.92 42.93
C GLU A 143 -3.22 -31.37 43.73
N LEU A 144 -4.14 -32.24 44.16
CA LEU A 144 -5.24 -31.87 45.05
C LEU A 144 -4.74 -31.45 46.44
N ALA A 145 -3.76 -32.16 47.00
CA ALA A 145 -3.14 -31.80 48.28
C ALA A 145 -2.38 -30.47 48.19
N ASP A 146 -1.62 -30.27 47.12
CA ASP A 146 -0.84 -29.05 46.89
C ASP A 146 -1.76 -27.85 46.62
N ALA A 147 -2.86 -28.02 45.87
CA ALA A 147 -3.85 -26.97 45.64
C ALA A 147 -4.61 -26.58 46.92
N LYS A 148 -4.85 -27.52 47.84
CA LYS A 148 -5.41 -27.21 49.17
C LYS A 148 -4.42 -26.43 50.05
N LYS A 149 -3.13 -26.73 49.93
CA LYS A 149 -2.05 -26.09 50.70
C LYS A 149 -1.70 -24.69 50.17
N HIS A 150 -1.83 -24.47 48.87
CA HIS A 150 -1.40 -23.26 48.18
C HIS A 150 -2.55 -22.65 47.39
N SER A 151 -3.19 -21.61 47.95
CA SER A 151 -4.37 -20.94 47.36
C SER A 151 -4.17 -20.31 45.98
N TRP A 152 -2.92 -20.05 45.59
CA TRP A 152 -2.55 -19.55 44.25
C TRP A 152 -2.40 -20.66 43.20
N MET A 153 -2.31 -21.92 43.61
CA MET A 153 -2.11 -23.05 42.72
C MET A 153 -3.41 -23.42 42.03
N ARG A 154 -3.38 -23.50 40.70
CA ARG A 154 -4.50 -23.97 39.89
C ARG A 154 -4.11 -25.24 39.15
N ILE A 155 -4.92 -26.27 39.34
CA ILE A 155 -4.79 -27.52 38.59
C ILE A 155 -5.25 -27.26 37.15
N ALA A 156 -4.49 -27.74 36.18
CA ALA A 156 -4.87 -27.61 34.78
C ALA A 156 -6.18 -28.35 34.53
N HIS A 157 -7.07 -27.78 33.72
CA HIS A 157 -8.34 -28.44 33.39
C HIS A 157 -8.18 -29.51 32.29
N PHE A 158 -7.09 -29.44 31.51
CA PHE A 158 -6.87 -30.32 30.37
C PHE A 158 -5.44 -30.79 30.26
N ASP A 159 -5.29 -32.06 29.86
CA ASP A 159 -4.05 -32.64 29.37
C ASP A 159 -3.97 -32.53 27.85
N TYR A 160 -2.75 -32.35 27.35
CA TYR A 160 -2.47 -32.21 25.93
C TYR A 160 -1.48 -33.28 25.49
N THR A 161 -1.94 -34.20 24.65
CA THR A 161 -1.11 -35.27 24.10
C THR A 161 -0.84 -35.03 22.61
N PRO A 162 0.40 -35.20 22.12
CA PRO A 162 0.68 -35.06 20.70
C PRO A 162 -0.10 -36.09 19.86
N SER A 163 -0.85 -35.61 18.87
CA SER A 163 -1.64 -36.45 17.97
C SER A 163 -0.85 -36.80 16.69
N ASN A 164 -1.29 -37.79 15.92
CA ASN A 164 -0.68 -38.08 14.60
C ASN A 164 -1.19 -37.16 13.46
N ARG A 165 -1.73 -35.98 13.80
CA ARG A 165 -2.23 -34.98 12.84
C ARG A 165 -1.25 -33.81 12.69
N LEU A 166 -1.05 -33.36 11.46
CA LEU A 166 -0.22 -32.22 11.07
C LEU A 166 -1.10 -31.01 10.71
N ARG A 167 -0.55 -29.82 10.94
CA ARG A 167 -1.05 -28.54 10.42
C ARG A 167 0.06 -27.78 9.73
N PHE A 168 -0.20 -27.30 8.52
CA PHE A 168 0.62 -26.34 7.80
C PHE A 168 -0.03 -24.96 7.89
N ILE A 169 0.73 -23.94 8.30
CA ILE A 169 0.32 -22.54 8.31
C ILE A 169 1.20 -21.79 7.31
N LEU A 170 0.56 -21.19 6.30
CA LEU A 170 1.20 -20.43 5.23
C LEU A 170 1.10 -18.93 5.50
N ARG A 171 2.17 -18.21 5.20
CA ARG A 171 2.29 -16.74 5.31
C ARG A 171 2.94 -16.14 4.09
N GLY A 172 2.77 -14.82 3.91
CA GLY A 172 3.18 -14.14 2.68
C GLY A 172 2.02 -14.09 1.70
N GLY A 173 1.83 -12.95 1.05
CA GLY A 173 0.71 -12.70 0.16
C GLY A 173 -0.67 -12.75 0.82
N SER A 174 -1.69 -12.38 0.04
CA SER A 174 -3.09 -12.56 0.41
C SER A 174 -3.54 -14.00 0.10
N PRO A 175 -4.24 -14.68 1.03
CA PRO A 175 -4.72 -16.03 0.76
C PRO A 175 -5.78 -16.05 -0.33
N HIS A 176 -5.74 -17.08 -1.18
CA HIS A 176 -6.72 -17.31 -2.24
C HIS A 176 -7.68 -18.46 -1.92
N ARG A 177 -7.19 -19.55 -1.33
CA ARG A 177 -8.00 -20.66 -0.78
C ARG A 177 -8.02 -20.59 0.74
N ALA A 178 -6.84 -20.65 1.37
CA ALA A 178 -6.68 -20.63 2.81
C ALA A 178 -5.28 -20.13 3.17
N SER A 179 -5.02 -19.94 4.47
CA SER A 179 -3.66 -19.78 5.02
C SER A 179 -3.27 -20.94 5.93
N GLU A 180 -4.16 -21.92 6.12
CA GLU A 180 -3.93 -23.05 7.00
C GLU A 180 -4.55 -24.31 6.39
N TRP A 181 -3.80 -25.41 6.45
CA TRP A 181 -4.26 -26.75 6.08
C TRP A 181 -3.91 -27.69 7.22
N ALA A 182 -4.81 -28.60 7.55
CA ALA A 182 -4.57 -29.59 8.59
C ALA A 182 -5.14 -30.93 8.16
N ASP A 183 -4.62 -32.00 8.76
CA ASP A 183 -5.24 -33.31 8.66
C ASP A 183 -6.65 -33.27 9.24
N VAL A 184 -7.60 -33.73 8.44
CA VAL A 184 -8.97 -34.01 8.86
C VAL A 184 -9.30 -35.45 8.51
N PRO A 185 -10.23 -36.12 9.23
CA PRO A 185 -10.46 -37.56 9.13
C PRO A 185 -10.60 -38.10 7.70
N ASP A 186 -11.26 -37.36 6.81
CA ASP A 186 -11.53 -37.79 5.43
C ASP A 186 -10.65 -37.09 4.38
N ARG A 187 -9.69 -36.28 4.82
CA ARG A 187 -8.82 -35.49 3.93
C ARG A 187 -7.46 -35.24 4.57
N PRO A 188 -6.54 -36.23 4.53
CA PRO A 188 -5.18 -36.04 5.01
C PRO A 188 -4.45 -34.97 4.19
N LEU A 189 -3.38 -34.38 4.73
CA LEU A 189 -2.61 -33.34 4.05
C LEU A 189 -2.08 -33.78 2.67
N GLU A 190 -1.78 -35.06 2.48
CA GLU A 190 -1.36 -35.65 1.21
C GLU A 190 -2.35 -35.33 0.08
N ASP A 191 -3.65 -35.45 0.35
CA ASP A 191 -4.71 -35.20 -0.64
C ASP A 191 -4.94 -33.69 -0.88
N GLN A 192 -4.43 -32.85 0.03
CA GLN A 192 -4.55 -31.39 -0.03
C GLN A 192 -3.31 -30.75 -0.68
N LEU A 193 -2.25 -31.50 -0.94
CA LEU A 193 -0.97 -30.97 -1.40
C LEU A 193 -1.07 -30.19 -2.72
N ALA A 194 -1.89 -30.66 -3.66
CA ALA A 194 -2.07 -29.96 -4.93
C ALA A 194 -2.70 -28.57 -4.74
N GLU A 195 -3.62 -28.43 -3.77
CA GLU A 195 -4.20 -27.13 -3.41
C GLU A 195 -3.18 -26.22 -2.73
N ILE A 196 -2.32 -26.79 -1.87
CA ILE A 196 -1.25 -26.05 -1.19
C ILE A 196 -0.24 -25.53 -2.23
N ALA A 197 0.13 -26.34 -3.21
CA ALA A 197 1.01 -25.92 -4.30
C ALA A 197 0.35 -24.83 -5.18
N GLN A 198 -0.92 -25.00 -5.55
CA GLN A 198 -1.66 -23.99 -6.31
C GLN A 198 -1.79 -22.68 -5.52
N GLU A 199 -1.99 -22.74 -4.20
CA GLU A 199 -2.03 -21.53 -3.36
C GLU A 199 -0.75 -20.70 -3.47
N VAL A 200 0.42 -21.36 -3.48
CA VAL A 200 1.72 -20.67 -3.61
C VAL A 200 1.79 -19.93 -4.95
N ASP A 201 1.42 -20.58 -6.05
CA ASP A 201 1.39 -19.98 -7.38
C ASP A 201 0.40 -18.80 -7.46
N LEU A 202 -0.81 -18.95 -6.90
CA LEU A 202 -1.80 -17.88 -6.87
C LEU A 202 -1.32 -16.66 -6.09
N ARG A 203 -0.66 -16.86 -4.93
CA ARG A 203 -0.06 -15.76 -4.16
C ARG A 203 1.03 -15.05 -4.95
N GLY A 204 1.88 -15.79 -5.65
CA GLY A 204 2.92 -15.24 -6.52
C GLY A 204 2.35 -14.41 -7.67
N LYS A 205 1.39 -14.96 -8.42
CA LYS A 205 0.70 -14.25 -9.52
C LYS A 205 0.00 -12.98 -9.05
N ALA A 206 -0.68 -13.03 -7.90
CA ALA A 206 -1.33 -11.85 -7.33
C ALA A 206 -0.32 -10.76 -6.94
N ALA A 207 0.83 -11.14 -6.37
CA ALA A 207 1.89 -10.20 -6.03
C ALA A 207 2.53 -9.57 -7.28
N GLU A 208 2.72 -10.35 -8.35
CA GLU A 208 3.19 -9.83 -9.63
C GLU A 208 2.19 -8.86 -10.27
N HIS A 209 0.91 -9.24 -10.35
CA HIS A 209 -0.13 -8.37 -10.87
C HIS A 209 -0.20 -7.05 -10.09
N LYS A 210 -0.12 -7.11 -8.76
CA LYS A 210 -0.06 -5.92 -7.91
C LYS A 210 1.16 -5.05 -8.23
N ARG A 211 2.34 -5.65 -8.39
CA ARG A 211 3.57 -4.91 -8.72
C ARG A 211 3.46 -4.16 -10.04
N LEU A 212 2.90 -4.81 -11.06
CA LEU A 212 2.66 -4.21 -12.38
C LEU A 212 1.62 -3.09 -12.30
N ALA A 213 0.51 -3.31 -11.60
CA ALA A 213 -0.53 -2.30 -11.40
C ALA A 213 0.02 -1.08 -10.64
N ASP A 214 0.81 -1.30 -9.58
CA ASP A 214 1.44 -0.23 -8.80
C ASP A 214 2.45 0.55 -9.66
N GLN A 215 3.16 -0.10 -10.57
CA GLN A 215 4.05 0.57 -11.54
C GLN A 215 3.26 1.45 -12.52
N GLN A 216 2.24 0.89 -13.15
CA GLN A 216 1.37 1.63 -14.08
C GLN A 216 0.69 2.81 -13.40
N ALA A 217 0.24 2.65 -12.15
CA ALA A 217 -0.35 3.72 -11.36
C ALA A 217 0.66 4.85 -11.08
N ARG A 218 1.91 4.51 -10.73
CA ARG A 218 2.99 5.51 -10.55
C ARG A 218 3.26 6.29 -11.84
N GLU A 219 3.37 5.60 -12.97
CA GLU A 219 3.61 6.23 -14.28
C GLU A 219 2.42 7.11 -14.73
N ALA A 220 1.19 6.66 -14.48
CA ALA A 220 0.00 7.46 -14.75
C ALA A 220 -0.07 8.71 -13.85
N GLN A 221 0.25 8.57 -12.57
CA GLN A 221 0.32 9.69 -11.62
C GLN A 221 1.40 10.70 -12.01
N GLN A 222 2.58 10.22 -12.42
CA GLN A 222 3.67 11.06 -12.90
C GLN A 222 3.26 11.89 -14.12
N ARG A 223 2.63 11.27 -15.12
CA ARG A 223 2.13 11.98 -16.32
C ARG A 223 1.09 13.04 -15.99
N ARG A 224 0.17 12.75 -15.07
CA ARG A 224 -0.83 13.73 -14.60
C ARG A 224 -0.16 14.92 -13.91
N TRP A 225 0.83 14.64 -13.07
CA TRP A 225 1.61 15.68 -12.40
C TRP A 225 2.39 16.56 -13.40
N GLU A 226 3.06 15.96 -14.38
CA GLU A 226 3.77 16.69 -15.43
C GLU A 226 2.84 17.59 -16.25
N THR A 227 1.64 17.10 -16.58
CA THR A 227 0.61 17.89 -17.27
C THR A 227 0.18 19.07 -16.42
N ALA A 228 -0.12 18.84 -15.14
CA ALA A 228 -0.51 19.92 -14.21
C ALA A 228 0.61 20.96 -14.01
N MET A 229 1.88 20.55 -14.02
CA MET A 229 3.02 21.47 -13.95
C MET A 229 3.11 22.38 -15.18
N GLU A 230 2.83 21.85 -16.37
CA GLU A 230 2.86 22.65 -17.59
C GLU A 230 1.68 23.60 -17.69
N GLU A 231 0.49 23.15 -17.29
CA GLU A 231 -0.69 24.01 -17.14
C GLU A 231 -0.44 25.13 -16.13
N ALA A 232 0.18 24.82 -14.98
CA ALA A 232 0.52 25.81 -13.97
C ALA A 232 1.53 26.85 -14.46
N ARG A 233 2.55 26.45 -15.24
CA ARG A 233 3.50 27.39 -15.86
C ARG A 233 2.82 28.31 -16.85
N THR A 234 1.90 27.78 -17.65
CA THR A 234 1.10 28.56 -18.60
C THR A 234 0.22 29.57 -17.87
N ALA A 235 -0.46 29.14 -16.80
CA ALA A 235 -1.30 30.00 -15.96
C ALA A 235 -0.49 31.08 -15.24
N TYR A 236 0.70 30.75 -14.72
CA TYR A 236 1.63 31.71 -14.14
C TYR A 236 2.05 32.79 -15.16
N ALA A 237 2.47 32.36 -16.36
CA ALA A 237 2.87 33.27 -17.42
C ALA A 237 1.74 34.22 -17.83
N TYR A 238 0.51 33.70 -17.89
CA TYR A 238 -0.69 34.49 -18.15
C TYR A 238 -0.96 35.50 -17.02
N ALA A 239 -1.00 35.05 -15.76
CA ALA A 239 -1.24 35.91 -14.61
C ALA A 239 -0.20 37.03 -14.48
N TYR A 240 1.08 36.72 -14.74
CA TYR A 240 2.15 37.70 -14.77
C TYR A 240 1.93 38.78 -15.85
N ARG A 241 1.54 38.37 -17.06
CA ARG A 241 1.26 39.30 -18.16
C ARG A 241 0.04 40.17 -17.89
N VAL A 242 -1.02 39.60 -17.32
CA VAL A 242 -2.23 40.35 -16.92
C VAL A 242 -1.89 41.41 -15.88
N LYS A 243 -1.15 41.04 -14.82
CA LYS A 243 -0.72 42.00 -13.80
C LYS A 243 0.05 43.17 -14.39
N HIS A 244 1.02 42.89 -15.27
CA HIS A 244 1.81 43.95 -15.91
C HIS A 244 1.01 44.77 -16.93
N LEU A 245 -0.01 44.19 -17.57
CA LEU A 245 -0.93 44.93 -18.42
C LEU A 245 -1.73 45.95 -17.59
N GLU A 246 -2.22 45.55 -16.42
CA GLU A 246 -2.92 46.43 -15.47
C GLU A 246 -1.98 47.56 -14.99
N GLU A 247 -0.74 47.24 -14.60
CA GLU A 247 0.26 48.25 -14.22
C GLU A 247 0.56 49.25 -15.34
N GLN A 248 0.67 48.78 -16.60
CA GLN A 248 0.86 49.65 -17.76
C GLN A 248 -0.36 50.55 -18.00
N ALA A 249 -1.57 50.02 -17.87
CA ALA A 249 -2.81 50.77 -18.03
C ALA A 249 -2.96 51.85 -16.95
N ASP A 250 -2.63 51.52 -15.68
CA ASP A 250 -2.66 52.45 -14.56
C ASP A 250 -1.64 53.59 -14.74
N ALA A 251 -0.41 53.27 -15.16
CA ALA A 251 0.63 54.25 -15.44
C ALA A 251 0.21 55.21 -16.58
N TRP A 252 -0.42 54.67 -17.63
CA TRP A 252 -0.97 55.47 -18.71
C TRP A 252 -2.11 56.38 -18.23
N HIS A 253 -3.08 55.84 -17.48
CA HIS A 253 -4.19 56.61 -16.92
C HIS A 253 -3.71 57.73 -15.99
N GLN A 254 -2.72 57.46 -15.14
CA GLN A 254 -2.12 58.45 -14.25
C GLN A 254 -1.45 59.57 -15.05
N THR A 255 -0.67 59.23 -16.08
CA THR A 255 0.00 60.21 -16.96
C THR A 255 -1.02 61.10 -17.66
N LYS A 256 -2.09 60.52 -18.21
CA LYS A 256 -3.18 61.27 -18.85
C LYS A 256 -3.90 62.19 -17.87
N ARG A 257 -4.22 61.72 -16.66
CA ARG A 257 -4.89 62.50 -15.62
C ARG A 257 -4.04 63.70 -15.18
N LEU A 258 -2.75 63.48 -14.93
CA LEU A 258 -1.82 64.55 -14.53
C LEU A 258 -1.60 65.56 -15.66
N THR A 259 -1.47 65.10 -16.91
CA THR A 259 -1.34 65.98 -18.07
C THR A 259 -2.56 66.91 -18.20
N GLY A 260 -3.78 66.36 -18.03
CA GLY A 260 -5.01 67.15 -18.02
C GLY A 260 -5.05 68.18 -16.89
N TYR A 261 -4.67 67.79 -15.67
CA TYR A 261 -4.62 68.70 -14.53
C TYR A 261 -3.60 69.84 -14.74
N VAL A 262 -2.37 69.52 -15.15
CA VAL A 262 -1.32 70.52 -15.40
C VAL A 262 -1.72 71.47 -16.53
N THR A 263 -2.40 70.98 -17.56
CA THR A 263 -2.94 71.83 -18.64
C THR A 263 -3.98 72.82 -18.10
N ALA A 264 -4.93 72.37 -17.28
CA ALA A 264 -5.93 73.25 -16.68
C ALA A 264 -5.31 74.31 -15.73
N VAL A 265 -4.28 73.93 -14.96
CA VAL A 265 -3.54 74.89 -14.10
C VAL A 265 -2.77 75.91 -14.95
N ARG A 266 -2.18 75.48 -16.07
CA ARG A 266 -1.50 76.37 -17.02
C ARG A 266 -2.48 77.38 -17.63
N ASP A 267 -3.65 76.93 -18.05
CA ASP A 267 -4.71 77.81 -18.57
C ASP A 267 -5.15 78.83 -17.50
N HIS A 268 -5.32 78.40 -16.25
CA HIS A 268 -5.62 79.30 -15.13
C HIS A 268 -4.52 80.33 -14.88
N ALA A 269 -3.25 79.93 -14.89
CA ALA A 269 -2.11 80.84 -14.72
C ALA A 269 -2.08 81.95 -15.79
N THR A 270 -2.44 81.62 -17.04
CA THR A 270 -2.52 82.61 -18.12
C THR A 270 -3.65 83.63 -17.94
N SER A 271 -4.70 83.28 -17.21
CA SER A 271 -5.83 84.16 -16.89
C SER A 271 -5.55 85.14 -15.74
N LEU A 272 -4.50 84.90 -14.94
CA LEU A 272 -4.13 85.73 -13.80
C LEU A 272 -3.29 86.95 -14.22
N PRO A 273 -3.53 88.12 -13.61
CA PRO A 273 -2.67 89.28 -13.83
C PRO A 273 -1.25 89.02 -13.30
N PRO A 274 -0.23 89.74 -13.80
CA PRO A 274 1.13 89.63 -13.28
C PRO A 274 1.17 89.96 -11.79
N GLY A 275 1.68 89.05 -10.97
CA GLY A 275 1.70 89.17 -9.51
C GLY A 275 2.32 87.94 -8.85
N GLN A 276 2.48 87.98 -7.53
CA GLN A 276 3.14 86.93 -6.75
C GLN A 276 2.48 85.55 -6.93
N GLU A 277 1.14 85.50 -6.93
CA GLU A 277 0.35 84.28 -7.12
C GLU A 277 0.65 83.60 -8.47
N ARG A 278 0.77 84.39 -9.55
CA ARG A 278 1.12 83.86 -10.87
C ARG A 278 2.53 83.28 -10.91
N THR A 279 3.50 83.97 -10.28
CA THR A 279 4.89 83.51 -10.20
C THR A 279 5.02 82.19 -9.44
N GLU A 280 4.27 82.02 -8.35
CA GLU A 280 4.24 80.78 -7.56
C GLU A 280 3.66 79.60 -8.37
N ILE A 281 2.59 79.84 -9.14
CA ILE A 281 2.01 78.82 -10.04
C ILE A 281 2.97 78.47 -11.18
N GLU A 282 3.64 79.44 -11.79
CA GLU A 282 4.61 79.21 -12.87
C GLU A 282 5.83 78.40 -12.37
N ALA A 283 6.32 78.66 -11.16
CA ALA A 283 7.37 77.87 -10.53
C ALA A 283 6.93 76.42 -10.24
N TRP A 284 5.70 76.22 -9.77
CA TRP A 284 5.11 74.89 -9.59
C TRP A 284 4.96 74.15 -10.93
N LEU A 285 4.52 74.83 -12.00
CA LEU A 285 4.38 74.25 -13.34
C LEU A 285 5.72 73.72 -13.88
N ALA A 286 6.82 74.46 -13.70
CA ALA A 286 8.15 74.04 -14.12
C ALA A 286 8.60 72.72 -13.45
N PHE A 287 8.31 72.54 -12.16
CA PHE A 287 8.54 71.27 -11.47
C PHE A 287 7.68 70.14 -12.06
N THR A 288 6.40 70.41 -12.33
CA THR A 288 5.48 69.38 -12.84
C THR A 288 5.79 68.94 -14.26
N ASP A 289 6.33 69.81 -15.11
CA ASP A 289 6.73 69.47 -16.47
C ASP A 289 7.88 68.45 -16.48
N ALA A 290 8.88 68.61 -15.61
CA ALA A 290 9.95 67.63 -15.44
C ALA A 290 9.42 66.26 -14.95
N ARG A 291 8.42 66.27 -14.05
CA ARG A 291 7.78 65.04 -13.57
C ARG A 291 6.93 64.36 -14.65
N LEU A 292 6.20 65.13 -15.46
CA LEU A 292 5.38 64.60 -16.56
C LEU A 292 6.23 64.01 -17.67
N GLN A 293 7.39 64.59 -17.98
CA GLN A 293 8.32 64.04 -18.96
C GLN A 293 8.75 62.62 -18.59
N HIS A 294 9.18 62.41 -17.33
CA HIS A 294 9.57 61.09 -16.84
C HIS A 294 8.42 60.06 -16.86
N LEU A 295 7.19 60.49 -16.54
CA LEU A 295 6.02 59.60 -16.61
C LEU A 295 5.64 59.24 -18.04
N THR A 296 5.74 60.22 -18.96
CA THR A 296 5.44 60.03 -20.37
C THR A 296 6.43 59.09 -21.04
N GLU A 297 7.73 59.22 -20.75
CA GLU A 297 8.76 58.28 -21.22
C GLU A 297 8.50 56.85 -20.75
N SER A 298 8.05 56.68 -19.49
CA SER A 298 7.68 55.38 -18.92
C SER A 298 6.43 54.78 -19.58
N ALA A 299 5.48 55.61 -20.04
CA ALA A 299 4.22 55.19 -20.64
C ALA A 299 4.25 55.05 -22.18
N ALA A 300 5.30 55.56 -22.85
CA ALA A 300 5.32 55.74 -24.31
C ALA A 300 5.40 54.45 -25.15
N ALA A 301 5.70 53.29 -24.55
CA ALA A 301 5.74 52.02 -25.28
C ALA A 301 5.25 50.84 -24.43
N PRO A 302 4.08 50.24 -24.74
CA PRO A 302 3.69 49.00 -24.10
C PRO A 302 4.68 47.90 -24.50
N LYS A 303 5.29 47.25 -23.50
CA LYS A 303 6.18 46.11 -23.71
C LYS A 303 5.47 44.85 -23.25
N LEU A 304 5.48 43.80 -24.08
CA LEU A 304 5.04 42.49 -23.65
C LEU A 304 6.08 41.96 -22.63
N PRO A 305 5.72 41.78 -21.35
CA PRO A 305 6.67 41.34 -20.35
C PRO A 305 6.96 39.84 -20.55
N THR A 306 8.23 39.47 -20.45
CA THR A 306 8.64 38.05 -20.45
C THR A 306 8.65 37.57 -19.01
N PRO A 307 7.78 36.61 -18.64
CA PRO A 307 7.77 36.08 -17.28
C PRO A 307 9.13 35.49 -16.91
N PRO A 308 9.65 35.75 -15.69
CA PRO A 308 10.82 35.04 -15.20
C PRO A 308 10.51 33.56 -15.05
N LYS A 309 11.56 32.72 -14.99
CA LYS A 309 11.38 31.29 -14.70
C LYS A 309 10.73 31.13 -13.31
N PRO A 310 9.54 30.52 -13.21
CA PRO A 310 8.84 30.44 -11.94
C PRO A 310 9.58 29.53 -10.96
N SER A 311 9.60 29.93 -9.70
CA SER A 311 9.99 29.06 -8.58
C SER A 311 8.87 28.06 -8.25
N ALA A 312 9.16 27.07 -7.40
CA ALA A 312 8.15 26.14 -6.92
C ALA A 312 7.01 26.85 -6.16
N ASP A 313 7.33 27.92 -5.42
CA ASP A 313 6.35 28.69 -4.67
C ASP A 313 5.44 29.54 -5.58
N ASP A 314 5.98 30.05 -6.68
CA ASP A 314 5.21 30.80 -7.67
C ASP A 314 4.15 29.94 -8.38
N LEU A 315 4.39 28.62 -8.50
CA LEU A 315 3.46 27.69 -9.14
C LEU A 315 2.37 27.17 -8.20
N LYS A 316 2.58 27.22 -6.88
CA LYS A 316 1.63 26.68 -5.88
C LYS A 316 0.19 27.16 -6.09
N PRO A 317 -0.09 28.45 -6.36
CA PRO A 317 -1.47 28.92 -6.56
C PRO A 317 -2.18 28.28 -7.75
N PHE A 318 -1.43 27.77 -8.73
CA PHE A 318 -1.95 27.22 -9.98
C PHE A 318 -1.99 25.68 -10.01
N LEU A 319 -1.44 25.02 -8.99
CA LEU A 319 -1.31 23.56 -8.94
C LEU A 319 -2.47 22.84 -8.22
N GLY A 320 -3.38 23.60 -7.59
CA GLY A 320 -4.52 23.03 -6.86
C GLY A 320 -4.08 22.06 -5.76
N HIS A 321 -4.36 20.77 -5.95
CA HIS A 321 -4.00 19.71 -4.99
C HIS A 321 -2.63 19.07 -5.25
N TRP A 322 -1.94 19.44 -6.34
CA TRP A 322 -0.64 18.91 -6.70
C TRP A 322 0.49 19.63 -5.96
N SER A 323 1.50 18.88 -5.55
CA SER A 323 2.74 19.44 -5.01
C SER A 323 3.68 19.89 -6.15
N PRO A 324 4.36 21.04 -6.04
CA PRO A 324 5.37 21.44 -7.03
C PRO A 324 6.63 20.58 -7.00
N TYR A 325 6.80 19.74 -5.97
CA TYR A 325 8.00 18.91 -5.75
C TYR A 325 7.83 17.46 -6.18
N GLY A 326 6.63 17.06 -6.63
CA GLY A 326 6.41 15.72 -7.18
C GLY A 326 4.96 15.26 -7.18
N PRO A 327 4.70 14.04 -7.70
CA PRO A 327 3.37 13.49 -7.95
C PRO A 327 2.56 13.10 -6.69
N ARG A 328 2.97 13.56 -5.51
CA ARG A 328 2.23 13.38 -4.26
C ARG A 328 1.25 14.53 -4.09
N ALA A 329 -0.03 14.20 -3.94
CA ALA A 329 -1.03 15.16 -3.46
C ALA A 329 -0.77 15.45 -1.97
N TYR A 330 -1.03 16.68 -1.54
CA TYR A 330 -1.11 17.02 -0.12
C TYR A 330 -2.41 16.50 0.50
#